data_AF-A0ABC8JHT5-F1
#
_entry.id   AF-A0ABC8JHT5-F1
#
_cell.length_a   1.000
_cell.length_b   1.000
_cell.length_c   1.000
_cell.angle_alpha   90.00
_cell.angle_beta   90.00
_cell.angle_gamma   90.00
#
_symmetry.space_group_name_H-M   'P 1'
#
loop_
_entity.id
_entity.type
_entity.pdbx_description
1 polymer ?
#
loop_
_entity_poly.entity_id
_entity_poly.type
_entity_poly.pdbx_seq_one_letter_code
_entity_poly.pdbx_strand_id
1 'polypeptide(L)'
;MSHRGGRFTKSPAVYGWIWSALEGGLLEELHLECTRNEVNLERKLLTSNTLVKLTLSREYCLLVDRVFLPALKSLSLLTVGGFDYDNYRRLIKGCPVLEELLITDIAAHALDPYPPCATASVKSPSIKRLVISLDMPYDSPHKHSFQDFYNQCYVKAPGLVYLDYSSHVFADYRFVDLDSLLHVRLNLKLWDHHKHFLSDLTKLASGISNITTLHLSPDSLEVRRYSMVSLSLSLQFNLLLAC
;
A
#
# COMPACT_ATOMS: atom_id res chain seq x y z
N MET A 1 -10.31 23.38 7.14
CA MET A 1 -10.18 23.54 8.61
C MET A 1 -11.48 23.10 9.26
N SER A 2 -11.49 21.93 9.89
CA SER A 2 -12.54 21.51 10.82
C SER A 2 -11.81 20.79 11.96
N HIS A 3 -11.55 21.55 13.03
CA HIS A 3 -11.10 20.99 14.29
C HIS A 3 -12.28 20.20 14.89
N ARG A 4 -12.34 18.89 14.67
CA ARG A 4 -13.12 18.02 15.55
C ARG A 4 -12.23 17.70 16.75
N GLY A 5 -12.49 18.40 17.85
CA GLY A 5 -11.92 18.09 19.17
C GLY A 5 -12.48 16.79 19.70
N GLY A 6 -11.96 15.66 19.22
CA GLY A 6 -12.19 14.38 19.88
C GLY A 6 -11.33 14.27 21.14
N ARG A 7 -11.94 13.71 22.18
CA ARG A 7 -11.26 13.44 23.44
C ARG A 7 -10.35 12.24 23.24
N PHE A 8 -9.04 12.46 23.31
CA PHE A 8 -8.03 11.41 23.38
C PHE A 8 -8.35 10.42 24.51
N THR A 9 -8.91 9.25 24.19
CA THR A 9 -9.01 8.17 25.17
C THR A 9 -7.68 7.43 25.21
N LYS A 10 -6.74 7.92 26.02
CA LYS A 10 -5.60 7.09 26.44
C LYS A 10 -6.19 5.90 27.19
N SER A 11 -5.99 4.67 26.70
CA SER A 11 -6.22 3.47 27.49
C SER A 11 -4.87 3.05 28.08
N PRO A 12 -4.49 3.51 29.29
CA PRO A 12 -3.13 3.38 29.78
C PRO A 12 -2.71 1.92 29.99
N ALA A 13 -3.69 1.04 30.24
CA ALA A 13 -3.47 -0.39 30.42
C ALA A 13 -3.01 -1.08 29.12
N VAL A 14 -3.55 -0.70 27.95
CA VAL A 14 -3.19 -1.30 26.66
C VAL A 14 -1.78 -0.87 26.22
N TYR A 15 -1.38 0.36 26.52
CA TYR A 15 -0.01 0.78 26.25
C TYR A 15 0.99 0.16 27.24
N GLY A 16 0.58 -0.11 28.47
CA GLY A 16 1.44 -0.68 29.51
C GLY A 16 2.04 -2.05 29.15
N TRP A 17 1.23 -2.98 28.64
CA TRP A 17 1.72 -4.33 28.29
C TRP A 17 2.57 -4.35 27.02
N ILE A 18 2.15 -3.60 25.98
CA ILE A 18 2.94 -3.42 24.75
C ILE A 18 4.30 -2.82 25.12
N TRP A 19 4.31 -1.87 26.04
CA TRP A 19 5.52 -1.22 26.51
C TRP A 19 6.46 -2.16 27.26
N SER A 20 5.96 -2.91 28.25
CA SER A 20 6.77 -3.89 28.97
C SER A 20 7.36 -4.96 28.03
N ALA A 21 6.61 -5.36 26.99
CA ALA A 21 7.09 -6.31 25.99
C ALA A 21 8.18 -5.72 25.09
N LEU A 22 8.06 -4.44 24.70
CA LEU A 22 9.08 -3.70 23.95
C LEU A 22 10.35 -3.44 24.78
N GLU A 23 10.20 -3.03 26.04
CA GLU A 23 11.34 -2.79 26.96
C GLU A 23 12.11 -4.06 27.27
N GLY A 24 11.43 -5.20 27.33
CA GLY A 24 12.07 -6.50 27.52
C GLY A 24 12.95 -6.94 26.34
N GLY A 25 12.87 -6.28 25.18
CA GLY A 25 13.63 -6.63 23.98
C GLY A 25 13.24 -7.98 23.36
N LEU A 26 12.11 -8.56 23.76
CA LEU A 26 11.63 -9.88 23.32
C LEU A 26 10.54 -9.78 22.24
N LEU A 27 10.05 -8.57 21.95
CA LEU A 27 8.96 -8.38 21.00
C LEU A 27 9.50 -8.21 19.58
N GLU A 28 9.44 -9.29 18.80
CA GLU A 28 9.82 -9.32 17.39
C GLU A 28 8.63 -9.08 16.45
N GLU A 29 7.42 -9.49 16.86
CA GLU A 29 6.22 -9.33 16.06
C GLU A 29 5.15 -8.58 16.82
N LEU A 30 4.55 -7.58 16.18
CA LEU A 30 3.44 -6.83 16.74
C LEU A 30 2.33 -6.65 15.71
N HIS A 31 1.12 -7.07 16.09
CA HIS A 31 -0.10 -6.77 15.36
C HIS A 31 -0.94 -5.82 16.19
N LEU A 32 -1.17 -4.62 15.67
CA LEU A 32 -2.08 -3.65 16.24
C LEU A 32 -3.30 -3.54 15.34
N GLU A 33 -4.47 -3.66 15.96
CA GLU A 33 -5.75 -3.35 15.35
C GLU A 33 -6.43 -2.23 16.15
N CYS A 34 -6.72 -1.10 15.49
CA CYS A 34 -7.29 0.06 16.16
C CYS A 34 -8.65 0.44 15.59
N THR A 35 -9.71 0.22 16.37
CA THR A 35 -11.08 0.56 15.98
C THR A 35 -11.48 2.00 16.29
N ARG A 36 -10.54 2.86 16.73
CA ARG A 36 -10.81 4.25 17.11
C ARG A 36 -9.85 5.22 16.42
N ASN A 37 -10.41 6.32 15.93
CA ASN A 37 -9.71 7.40 15.22
C ASN A 37 -8.53 8.09 15.94
N GLU A 38 -8.20 7.79 17.20
CA GLU A 38 -7.29 8.63 17.99
C GLU A 38 -6.25 7.86 18.82
N VAL A 39 -5.66 6.81 18.25
CA VAL A 39 -4.47 6.15 18.83
C VAL A 39 -3.21 6.81 18.26
N ASN A 40 -2.57 7.66 19.07
CA ASN A 40 -1.22 8.13 18.80
C ASN A 40 -0.25 6.98 19.09
N LEU A 41 0.40 6.40 18.07
CA LEU A 41 1.54 5.51 18.31
C LEU A 41 2.68 6.35 18.89
N GLU A 42 3.02 6.09 20.14
CA GLU A 42 4.11 6.79 20.80
C GLU A 42 5.46 6.46 20.15
N ARG A 43 6.36 7.46 20.13
CA ARG A 43 7.69 7.41 19.50
C ARG A 43 8.45 6.12 19.76
N LYS A 44 8.32 5.55 20.96
CA LYS A 44 9.09 4.40 21.39
C LYS A 44 8.78 3.13 20.57
N LEU A 45 7.52 2.92 20.16
CA LEU A 45 7.16 1.80 19.28
C LEU A 45 7.87 1.95 17.93
N LEU A 46 7.83 3.16 17.37
CA LEU A 46 8.42 3.48 16.08
C LEU A 46 9.95 3.58 16.11
N THR A 47 10.58 3.34 17.26
CA THR A 47 12.04 3.31 17.44
C THR A 47 12.58 1.97 17.95
N SER A 48 11.76 0.90 17.92
CA SER A 48 12.18 -0.43 18.38
C SER A 48 13.29 -1.01 17.50
N ASN A 49 14.33 -1.55 18.13
CA ASN A 49 15.46 -2.22 17.46
C ASN A 49 15.30 -3.74 17.38
N THR A 50 14.28 -4.32 18.01
CA THR A 50 14.00 -5.77 18.01
C THR A 50 12.81 -6.13 17.12
N LEU A 51 11.96 -5.17 16.79
CA LEU A 51 10.74 -5.43 16.03
C LEU A 51 11.07 -5.80 14.58
N VAL A 52 10.76 -7.05 14.20
CA VAL A 52 10.96 -7.65 12.88
C VAL A 52 9.72 -7.55 12.02
N LYS A 53 8.53 -7.63 12.62
CA LYS A 53 7.25 -7.58 11.91
C LYS A 53 6.26 -6.65 12.59
N LEU A 54 5.67 -5.76 11.81
CA LEU A 54 4.66 -4.82 12.26
C LEU A 54 3.44 -4.91 11.37
N THR A 55 2.28 -5.13 11.97
CA THR A 55 0.98 -4.98 11.30
C THR A 55 0.19 -3.89 11.98
N LEU A 56 -0.30 -2.94 11.19
CA LEU A 56 -1.20 -1.88 11.61
C LEU A 56 -2.49 -2.04 10.82
N SER A 57 -3.62 -2.15 11.50
CA SER A 57 -4.92 -2.25 10.84
C SER A 57 -5.97 -1.30 11.39
N ARG A 58 -6.85 -0.79 10.50
CA ARG A 58 -7.91 0.20 10.78
C ARG A 58 -7.36 1.60 11.11
N GLU A 59 -8.11 2.43 11.82
CA GLU A 59 -7.86 3.87 11.90
C GLU A 59 -6.76 4.22 12.91
N TYR A 60 -5.73 4.95 12.46
CA TYR A 60 -4.69 5.53 13.30
C TYR A 60 -4.40 6.98 12.91
N CYS A 61 -4.38 7.86 13.91
CA CYS A 61 -3.68 9.14 13.77
C CYS A 61 -2.21 8.94 14.13
N LEU A 62 -1.37 8.67 13.12
CA LEU A 62 0.07 8.52 13.33
C LEU A 62 0.76 9.86 13.13
N LEU A 63 1.29 10.44 14.21
CA LEU A 63 2.25 11.53 14.13
C LEU A 63 3.66 10.94 14.08
N VAL A 64 4.12 10.69 12.86
CA VAL A 64 5.39 10.03 12.56
C VAL A 64 6.52 11.06 12.53
N ASP A 65 6.95 11.54 13.68
CA ASP A 65 8.06 12.52 13.75
C ASP A 65 9.45 11.86 13.79
N ARG A 66 9.55 10.60 14.26
CA ARG A 66 10.81 9.86 14.42
C ARG A 66 10.57 8.35 14.28
N VAL A 67 10.90 7.79 13.13
CA VAL A 67 10.85 6.33 12.88
C VAL A 67 12.26 5.82 12.69
N PHE A 68 12.60 4.79 13.44
CA PHE A 68 13.81 4.04 13.26
C PHE A 68 13.57 2.60 13.72
N LEU A 69 13.22 1.74 12.75
CA LEU A 69 12.93 0.33 12.96
C LEU A 69 13.99 -0.50 12.23
N PRO A 70 15.24 -0.55 12.74
CA PRO A 70 16.38 -1.11 12.03
C PRO A 70 16.33 -2.62 11.81
N ALA A 71 15.47 -3.34 12.54
CA ALA A 71 15.28 -4.78 12.40
C ALA A 71 14.02 -5.17 11.61
N LEU A 72 13.19 -4.19 11.21
CA LEU A 72 11.87 -4.46 10.63
C LEU A 72 12.00 -4.95 9.19
N LYS A 73 11.65 -6.21 8.98
CA LYS A 73 11.67 -6.91 7.69
C LYS A 73 10.30 -6.96 7.03
N SER A 74 9.21 -6.92 7.80
CA SER A 74 7.86 -7.05 7.28
C SER A 74 6.93 -5.98 7.86
N LEU A 75 6.27 -5.23 6.98
CA LEU A 75 5.29 -4.21 7.33
C LEU A 75 3.97 -4.46 6.60
N SER A 76 2.89 -4.55 7.36
CA SER A 76 1.53 -4.69 6.85
C SER A 76 0.67 -3.50 7.29
N LEU A 77 0.10 -2.79 6.32
CA LEU A 77 -0.81 -1.66 6.51
C LEU A 77 -2.19 -2.06 5.97
N LEU A 78 -3.14 -2.34 6.86
CA LEU A 78 -4.45 -2.92 6.52
C LEU A 78 -5.59 -1.93 6.82
N THR A 79 -6.12 -1.27 5.80
CA THR A 79 -7.19 -0.26 5.89
C THR A 79 -6.84 0.84 6.89
N VAL A 80 -5.66 1.46 6.72
CA VAL A 80 -5.12 2.44 7.67
C VAL A 80 -5.68 3.85 7.40
N GLY A 81 -6.79 4.19 8.04
CA GLY A 81 -7.34 5.55 8.03
C GLY A 81 -6.49 6.54 8.83
N GLY A 82 -6.48 7.83 8.46
CA GLY A 82 -5.77 8.89 9.20
C GLY A 82 -4.25 8.97 8.97
N PHE A 83 -3.71 8.21 8.02
CA PHE A 83 -2.28 8.10 7.78
C PHE A 83 -1.81 8.86 6.54
N ASP A 84 -1.48 10.15 6.62
CA ASP A 84 -1.12 10.91 5.42
C ASP A 84 0.16 10.40 4.68
N TYR A 85 0.34 10.88 3.46
CA TYR A 85 1.48 10.51 2.60
C TYR A 85 2.85 10.80 3.24
N ASP A 86 2.96 11.88 4.02
CA ASP A 86 4.20 12.26 4.66
C ASP A 86 4.57 11.29 5.79
N ASN A 87 3.58 10.88 6.59
CA ASN A 87 3.72 9.89 7.64
C ASN A 87 4.07 8.51 7.06
N TYR A 88 3.40 8.10 5.98
CA TYR A 88 3.77 6.90 5.21
C TYR A 88 5.22 6.95 4.73
N ARG A 89 5.62 8.03 4.07
CA ARG A 89 6.97 8.20 3.55
C ARG A 89 8.03 8.13 4.65
N ARG A 90 7.75 8.73 5.82
CA ARG A 90 8.65 8.67 6.98
C ARG A 90 8.73 7.25 7.57
N LEU A 91 7.61 6.53 7.64
CA LEU A 91 7.57 5.15 8.10
C LEU A 91 8.44 4.24 7.22
N ILE A 92 8.24 4.27 5.89
CA ILE A 92 9.04 3.46 4.97
C ILE A 92 10.53 3.82 5.06
N LYS A 93 10.88 5.11 5.10
CA LYS A 93 12.29 5.55 5.24
C LYS A 93 12.93 5.12 6.56
N GLY A 94 12.14 4.99 7.63
CA GLY A 94 12.61 4.55 8.94
C GLY A 94 12.86 3.05 9.05
N CYS A 95 12.53 2.26 8.03
CA CYS A 95 12.68 0.80 8.00
C CYS A 95 13.75 0.40 6.96
N PRO A 96 15.05 0.55 7.26
CA PRO A 96 16.11 0.39 6.25
C PRO A 96 16.23 -1.04 5.69
N VAL A 97 15.83 -2.06 6.46
CA VAL A 97 15.93 -3.49 6.10
C VAL A 97 14.59 -4.10 5.68
N LEU A 98 13.59 -3.27 5.36
CA LEU A 98 12.23 -3.72 5.03
C LEU A 98 12.21 -4.55 3.73
N GLU A 99 11.95 -5.85 3.84
CA GLU A 99 11.92 -6.79 2.71
C GLU A 99 10.50 -7.01 2.17
N GLU A 100 9.49 -6.95 3.03
CA GLU A 100 8.09 -7.19 2.68
C GLU A 100 7.20 -6.00 3.05
N LEU A 101 6.42 -5.54 2.08
CA LEU A 101 5.42 -4.49 2.28
C LEU A 101 4.06 -4.96 1.75
N LEU A 102 3.08 -5.04 2.65
CA LEU A 102 1.69 -5.31 2.34
C LEU A 102 0.87 -4.04 2.61
N ILE A 103 0.16 -3.55 1.61
CA ILE A 103 -0.75 -2.43 1.72
C ILE A 103 -2.10 -2.87 1.19
N THR A 104 -3.10 -2.91 2.05
CA THR A 104 -4.47 -3.20 1.65
C THR A 104 -5.35 -2.07 2.09
N ASP A 105 -6.24 -1.63 1.22
CA ASP A 105 -7.31 -0.71 1.59
C ASP A 105 -8.63 -1.34 1.15
N ILE A 106 -9.32 -1.92 2.12
CA ILE A 106 -10.60 -2.60 1.93
C ILE A 106 -11.65 -1.72 2.58
N ALA A 107 -12.39 -1.01 1.72
CA ALA A 107 -13.39 0.01 2.04
C ALA A 107 -14.62 -0.48 2.82
N ALA A 108 -14.59 -1.61 3.51
CA ALA A 108 -15.85 -2.24 3.92
C ALA A 108 -16.66 -1.39 4.93
N HIS A 109 -16.06 -0.49 5.72
CA HIS A 109 -16.78 0.19 6.81
C HIS A 109 -16.31 1.62 7.20
N ALA A 110 -15.52 2.32 6.38
CA ALA A 110 -14.99 3.64 6.77
C ALA A 110 -16.03 4.76 6.55
N LEU A 111 -16.41 5.47 7.61
CA LEU A 111 -17.38 6.58 7.58
C LEU A 111 -16.84 7.84 6.89
N ASP A 112 -15.52 7.98 6.78
CA ASP A 112 -14.84 9.02 6.03
C ASP A 112 -13.65 8.38 5.29
N PRO A 113 -13.81 7.98 4.02
CA PRO A 113 -12.75 7.35 3.26
C PRO A 113 -11.60 8.34 3.08
N TYR A 114 -10.49 8.10 3.78
CA TYR A 114 -9.25 8.80 3.52
C TYR A 114 -8.71 8.34 2.17
N PRO A 115 -8.18 9.27 1.35
CA PRO A 115 -7.56 8.88 0.10
C PRO A 115 -6.41 7.92 0.38
N PRO A 116 -6.09 7.01 -0.56
CA PRO A 116 -5.10 5.95 -0.34
C PRO A 116 -3.67 6.51 -0.39
N CYS A 117 -3.36 7.34 0.61
CA CYS A 117 -2.13 8.03 0.97
C CYS A 117 -0.86 7.18 0.88
N ALA A 118 -0.97 5.86 1.09
CA ALA A 118 0.16 4.93 1.12
C ALA A 118 0.47 4.24 -0.22
N THR A 119 -0.41 4.34 -1.22
CA THR A 119 -0.48 3.32 -2.29
C THR A 119 -0.01 3.81 -3.66
N ALA A 120 0.11 5.12 -3.78
CA ALA A 120 0.51 5.80 -5.00
C ALA A 120 2.03 6.02 -5.11
N SER A 121 2.83 5.67 -4.10
CA SER A 121 4.28 5.91 -4.15
C SER A 121 5.09 5.04 -3.19
N VAL A 122 5.61 3.91 -3.67
CA VAL A 122 6.60 3.10 -2.93
C VAL A 122 8.01 3.47 -3.37
N LYS A 123 8.89 3.80 -2.41
CA LYS A 123 10.32 4.04 -2.68
C LYS A 123 11.18 3.38 -1.61
N SER A 124 11.77 2.24 -1.93
CA SER A 124 12.71 1.56 -1.03
C SER A 124 13.62 0.59 -1.80
N PRO A 125 14.95 0.62 -1.58
CA PRO A 125 15.86 -0.33 -2.20
C PRO A 125 15.82 -1.73 -1.56
N SER A 126 15.34 -1.87 -0.32
CA SER A 126 15.36 -3.12 0.44
C SER A 126 14.15 -4.02 0.19
N ILE A 127 13.04 -3.46 -0.32
CA ILE A 127 11.80 -4.21 -0.53
C ILE A 127 12.01 -5.23 -1.64
N LYS A 128 11.75 -6.50 -1.32
CA LYS A 128 11.78 -7.66 -2.22
C LYS A 128 10.39 -8.12 -2.62
N ARG A 129 9.40 -7.92 -1.75
CA ARG A 129 8.01 -8.33 -1.97
C ARG A 129 7.06 -7.18 -1.67
N LEU A 130 6.27 -6.80 -2.67
CA LEU A 130 5.26 -5.75 -2.58
C LEU A 130 3.88 -6.32 -2.92
N VAL A 131 2.92 -6.12 -2.02
CA VAL A 131 1.52 -6.46 -2.23
C VAL A 131 0.68 -5.20 -2.02
N ILE A 132 -0.07 -4.81 -3.04
CA ILE A 132 -0.98 -3.66 -3.03
C ILE A 132 -2.36 -4.15 -3.42
N SER A 133 -3.36 -3.96 -2.56
CA SER A 133 -4.76 -4.30 -2.86
C SER A 133 -5.68 -3.16 -2.46
N LEU A 134 -6.17 -2.43 -3.46
CA LEU A 134 -7.02 -1.24 -3.30
C LEU A 134 -8.38 -1.50 -3.92
N ASP A 135 -9.41 -1.49 -3.09
CA ASP A 135 -10.78 -1.65 -3.56
C ASP A 135 -11.65 -0.52 -3.02
N MET A 136 -11.60 0.62 -3.71
CA MET A 136 -12.28 1.87 -3.31
C MET A 136 -13.26 2.40 -4.38
N PRO A 137 -14.30 1.66 -4.79
CA PRO A 137 -15.35 2.19 -5.66
C PRO A 137 -16.49 2.78 -4.80
N TYR A 138 -16.31 3.98 -4.24
CA TYR A 138 -17.46 4.69 -3.66
C TYR A 138 -18.12 5.59 -4.69
N ASP A 139 -19.25 5.12 -5.22
CA ASP A 139 -20.31 6.02 -5.70
C ASP A 139 -20.97 6.67 -4.47
N SER A 140 -20.28 7.65 -3.86
CA SER A 140 -20.93 8.52 -2.90
C SER A 140 -21.63 9.64 -3.67
N PRO A 141 -22.96 9.80 -3.56
CA PRO A 141 -23.72 10.82 -4.30
C PRO A 141 -23.34 12.27 -3.94
N HIS A 142 -22.38 12.50 -3.02
CA HIS A 142 -22.07 13.82 -2.47
C HIS A 142 -20.59 14.18 -2.35
N LYS A 143 -19.64 13.47 -2.96
CA LYS A 143 -18.21 13.84 -2.85
C LYS A 143 -17.46 13.63 -4.17
N HIS A 144 -16.47 14.50 -4.40
CA HIS A 144 -15.48 14.45 -5.48
C HIS A 144 -15.15 13.01 -5.88
N SER A 145 -15.12 12.73 -7.18
CA SER A 145 -14.77 11.40 -7.68
C SER A 145 -13.44 10.98 -7.05
N PHE A 146 -13.43 9.87 -6.30
CA PHE A 146 -12.21 9.30 -5.73
C PHE A 146 -11.13 9.03 -6.79
N GLN A 147 -11.53 9.03 -8.07
CA GLN A 147 -10.66 9.12 -9.24
C GLN A 147 -9.59 10.23 -9.15
N ASP A 148 -9.87 11.36 -8.48
CA ASP A 148 -8.89 12.44 -8.25
C ASP A 148 -7.68 11.96 -7.42
N PHE A 149 -7.82 10.85 -6.69
CA PHE A 149 -6.73 10.21 -5.95
C PHE A 149 -5.99 9.14 -6.77
N TYR A 150 -6.50 8.79 -7.96
CA TYR A 150 -5.92 7.81 -8.89
C TYR A 150 -5.12 8.48 -10.02
N ASN A 151 -4.47 9.60 -9.71
CA ASN A 151 -3.67 10.35 -10.71
C ASN A 151 -2.39 9.62 -11.11
N GLN A 152 -1.66 9.04 -10.14
CA GLN A 152 -0.38 8.38 -10.42
C GLN A 152 -0.11 7.25 -9.44
N CYS A 153 0.39 6.12 -9.95
CA CYS A 153 1.02 5.08 -9.16
C CYS A 153 2.54 5.08 -9.44
N TYR A 154 3.35 5.28 -8.40
CA TYR A 154 4.81 5.33 -8.46
C TYR A 154 5.42 4.18 -7.65
N VAL A 155 6.35 3.45 -8.25
CA VAL A 155 7.12 2.41 -7.55
C VAL A 155 8.57 2.53 -7.99
N LYS A 156 9.47 2.75 -7.04
CA LYS A 156 10.92 2.68 -7.22
C LYS A 156 11.54 1.74 -6.20
N ALA A 157 11.84 0.52 -6.64
CA ALA A 157 12.30 -0.55 -5.77
C ALA A 157 13.26 -1.50 -6.51
N PRO A 158 14.56 -1.17 -6.58
CA PRO A 158 15.55 -1.98 -7.31
C PRO A 158 15.71 -3.41 -6.80
N GLY A 159 15.39 -3.67 -5.53
CA GLY A 159 15.42 -5.01 -4.94
C GLY A 159 14.12 -5.82 -5.13
N LEU A 160 13.09 -5.26 -5.78
CA LEU A 160 11.77 -5.87 -5.86
C LEU A 160 11.81 -7.11 -6.76
N VAL A 161 11.41 -8.26 -6.24
CA VAL A 161 11.37 -9.56 -6.94
C VAL A 161 9.93 -10.00 -7.21
N TYR A 162 9.00 -9.66 -6.31
CA TYR A 162 7.60 -10.05 -6.38
C TYR A 162 6.67 -8.85 -6.22
N LEU A 163 5.75 -8.69 -7.17
CA LEU A 163 4.68 -7.69 -7.15
C LEU A 163 3.32 -8.38 -7.27
N ASP A 164 2.42 -8.11 -6.33
CA ASP A 164 1.00 -8.43 -6.43
C ASP A 164 0.21 -7.14 -6.32
N TYR A 165 -0.40 -6.74 -7.43
CA TYR A 165 -1.02 -5.43 -7.60
C TYR A 165 -2.48 -5.57 -8.02
N SER A 166 -3.37 -5.17 -7.13
CA SER A 166 -4.82 -5.19 -7.31
C SER A 166 -5.39 -3.78 -7.09
N SER A 167 -5.95 -3.16 -8.13
CA SER A 167 -6.48 -1.80 -8.05
C SER A 167 -7.36 -1.41 -9.23
N HIS A 168 -8.13 -0.33 -9.07
CA HIS A 168 -8.67 0.39 -10.23
C HIS A 168 -7.53 1.06 -10.99
N VAL A 169 -7.66 1.17 -12.31
CA VAL A 169 -6.56 1.70 -13.13
C VAL A 169 -6.28 3.18 -12.81
N PHE A 170 -5.02 3.49 -12.49
CA PHE A 170 -4.52 4.87 -12.33
C PHE A 170 -4.35 5.57 -13.69
N ALA A 171 -4.43 6.91 -13.69
CA ALA A 171 -4.21 7.72 -14.90
C ALA A 171 -2.75 7.67 -15.40
N ASP A 172 -1.77 7.50 -14.51
CA ASP A 172 -0.35 7.39 -14.82
C ASP A 172 0.32 6.28 -14.00
N TYR A 173 1.24 5.54 -14.60
CA TYR A 173 2.11 4.59 -13.91
C TYR A 173 3.56 5.00 -14.08
N ARG A 174 4.34 4.93 -12.99
CA ARG A 174 5.77 5.24 -12.96
C ARG A 174 6.50 4.17 -12.16
N PHE A 175 6.77 3.07 -12.84
CA PHE A 175 7.53 1.94 -12.30
C PHE A 175 8.96 2.09 -12.77
N VAL A 176 9.88 2.35 -11.84
CA VAL A 176 11.25 2.81 -12.09
C VAL A 176 12.22 1.90 -11.34
N ASP A 177 13.32 1.51 -11.98
CA ASP A 177 14.36 0.64 -11.41
C ASP A 177 13.76 -0.65 -10.83
N LEU A 178 13.10 -1.46 -11.67
CA LEU A 178 12.50 -2.74 -11.28
C LEU A 178 13.19 -3.93 -11.96
N ASP A 179 14.50 -3.82 -12.23
CA ASP A 179 15.26 -4.81 -13.01
C ASP A 179 15.33 -6.19 -12.33
N SER A 180 15.12 -6.26 -11.02
CA SER A 180 15.07 -7.51 -10.25
C SER A 180 13.70 -8.18 -10.24
N LEU A 181 12.67 -7.57 -10.84
CA LEU A 181 11.28 -8.02 -10.73
C LEU A 181 11.04 -9.27 -11.57
N LEU A 182 10.77 -10.39 -10.91
CA LEU A 182 10.59 -11.69 -11.59
C LEU A 182 9.12 -12.11 -11.66
N HIS A 183 8.34 -11.81 -10.62
CA HIS A 183 6.99 -12.33 -10.46
C HIS A 183 5.99 -11.21 -10.33
N VAL A 184 5.01 -11.18 -11.25
CA VAL A 184 3.96 -10.17 -11.25
C VAL A 184 2.59 -10.82 -11.26
N ARG A 185 1.72 -10.36 -10.37
CA ARG A 185 0.28 -10.60 -10.40
C ARG A 185 -0.43 -9.26 -10.57
N LEU A 186 -1.27 -9.14 -11.59
CA LEU A 186 -2.09 -7.96 -11.81
C LEU A 186 -3.57 -8.32 -11.70
N ASN A 187 -4.28 -7.51 -10.93
CA ASN A 187 -5.74 -7.45 -10.86
C ASN A 187 -6.21 -6.00 -11.07
N LEU A 188 -6.31 -5.61 -12.34
CA LEU A 188 -6.72 -4.27 -12.75
C LEU A 188 -8.24 -4.22 -12.98
N LYS A 189 -8.90 -3.22 -12.40
CA LYS A 189 -10.34 -2.96 -12.57
C LYS A 189 -10.57 -1.66 -13.36
N LEU A 190 -11.54 -1.66 -14.27
CA LEU A 190 -12.01 -0.44 -14.93
C LEU A 190 -12.93 0.36 -14.02
N TRP A 191 -13.03 1.68 -14.25
CA TRP A 191 -14.02 2.53 -13.61
C TRP A 191 -15.37 2.40 -14.33
N ASP A 192 -16.45 2.09 -13.59
CA ASP A 192 -17.78 1.76 -14.13
C ASP A 192 -18.38 2.85 -15.04
N HIS A 193 -18.15 4.13 -14.73
CA HIS A 193 -18.82 5.25 -15.41
C HIS A 193 -18.04 5.84 -16.60
N HIS A 194 -16.79 5.40 -16.85
CA HIS A 194 -15.92 6.02 -17.85
C HIS A 194 -15.08 5.00 -18.64
N LYS A 195 -15.72 4.30 -19.58
CA LYS A 195 -15.04 3.52 -20.65
C LYS A 195 -14.17 4.38 -21.60
N HIS A 196 -14.15 5.70 -21.43
CA HIS A 196 -13.44 6.65 -22.31
C HIS A 196 -12.14 7.20 -21.70
N PHE A 197 -11.89 7.03 -20.40
CA PHE A 197 -10.57 7.29 -19.83
C PHE A 197 -9.69 6.07 -20.09
N LEU A 198 -9.19 6.00 -21.32
CA LEU A 198 -8.18 5.04 -21.71
C LEU A 198 -6.87 5.43 -21.02
N SER A 199 -6.69 4.91 -19.80
CA SER A 199 -5.41 4.96 -19.11
C SER A 199 -4.37 4.25 -19.97
N ASP A 200 -3.32 4.99 -20.31
CA ASP A 200 -2.23 4.47 -21.10
C ASP A 200 -1.40 3.49 -20.24
N LEU A 201 -1.67 2.20 -20.43
CA LEU A 201 -0.97 1.13 -19.73
C LEU A 201 0.45 0.87 -20.27
N THR A 202 0.92 1.61 -21.30
CA THR A 202 2.28 1.44 -21.82
C THR A 202 3.33 1.61 -20.73
N LYS A 203 3.14 2.57 -19.82
CA LYS A 203 4.10 2.83 -18.75
C LYS A 203 4.12 1.70 -17.72
N LEU A 204 2.95 1.16 -17.37
CA LEU A 204 2.87 -0.04 -16.53
C LEU A 204 3.60 -1.21 -17.22
N ALA A 205 3.28 -1.47 -18.48
CA ALA A 205 3.90 -2.53 -19.29
C ALA A 205 5.43 -2.39 -19.36
N SER A 206 5.91 -1.18 -19.63
CA SER A 206 7.34 -0.88 -19.72
C SER A 206 8.06 -1.11 -18.39
N GLY A 207 7.42 -0.79 -17.26
CA GLY A 207 8.00 -0.94 -15.93
C GLY A 207 8.04 -2.39 -15.43
N ILE A 208 7.22 -3.29 -15.99
CA ILE A 208 7.23 -4.74 -15.68
C ILE A 208 7.79 -5.59 -16.82
N SER A 209 8.65 -5.01 -17.66
CA SER A 209 9.14 -5.66 -18.88
C SER A 209 10.15 -6.80 -18.62
N ASN A 210 10.82 -6.85 -17.46
CA ASN A 210 11.88 -7.80 -17.15
C ASN A 210 11.43 -9.00 -16.29
N ILE A 211 10.20 -9.49 -16.48
CA ILE A 211 9.58 -10.51 -15.61
C ILE A 211 9.79 -11.95 -16.10
N THR A 212 9.46 -12.95 -15.27
CA THR A 212 9.47 -14.37 -15.65
C THR A 212 8.08 -14.98 -15.63
N THR A 213 7.24 -14.55 -14.68
CA THR A 213 5.86 -14.98 -14.55
C THR A 213 4.92 -13.80 -14.48
N LEU A 214 3.88 -13.83 -15.29
CA LEU A 214 2.77 -12.90 -15.23
C LEU A 214 1.46 -13.66 -14.98
N HIS A 215 0.79 -13.31 -13.89
CA HIS A 215 -0.59 -13.70 -13.64
C HIS A 215 -1.50 -12.49 -13.86
N LEU A 216 -2.58 -12.71 -14.60
CA LEU A 216 -3.62 -11.72 -14.84
C LEU A 216 -4.93 -12.25 -14.28
N SER A 217 -5.69 -11.40 -13.59
CA SER A 217 -7.09 -11.69 -13.24
C SER A 217 -8.00 -11.61 -14.46
N PRO A 218 -9.22 -12.20 -14.40
CA PRO A 218 -10.25 -11.99 -15.41
C PRO A 218 -10.51 -10.50 -15.70
N ASP A 219 -10.65 -9.67 -14.66
CA ASP A 219 -10.86 -8.22 -14.79
C ASP A 219 -9.72 -7.54 -15.56
N SER A 220 -8.47 -7.97 -15.33
CA SER A 220 -7.31 -7.45 -16.05
C SER A 220 -7.33 -7.77 -17.54
N LEU A 221 -7.89 -8.92 -17.92
CA LEU A 221 -8.06 -9.30 -19.32
C LEU A 221 -9.11 -8.43 -20.02
N GLU A 222 -10.15 -8.01 -19.29
CA GLU A 222 -11.14 -7.07 -19.81
C GLU A 222 -10.54 -5.67 -20.02
N VAL A 223 -9.78 -5.16 -19.04
CA VAL A 223 -9.05 -3.88 -19.17
C VAL A 223 -8.22 -3.85 -20.45
N ARG A 224 -7.48 -4.94 -20.75
CA ARG A 224 -6.65 -5.07 -21.95
C ARG A 224 -7.46 -4.93 -23.25
N ARG A 225 -8.73 -5.33 -23.28
CA ARG A 225 -9.58 -5.20 -24.47
C ARG A 225 -9.96 -3.75 -24.76
N TYR A 226 -10.02 -2.92 -23.71
CA TYR A 226 -10.43 -1.53 -23.82
C TYR A 226 -9.25 -0.56 -23.96
N SER A 227 -8.08 -0.84 -23.37
CA SER A 227 -6.89 0.00 -23.56
C SER A 227 -6.39 -0.04 -25.01
N MET A 228 -6.35 1.11 -25.71
CA MET A 228 -5.89 1.24 -27.12
C MET A 228 -4.49 0.68 -27.38
N VAL A 229 -3.69 0.46 -26.33
CA VAL A 229 -2.44 -0.28 -26.41
C VAL A 229 -2.66 -1.60 -25.70
N SER A 230 -2.65 -2.69 -26.47
CA SER A 230 -2.44 -4.03 -25.91
C SER A 230 -1.23 -3.96 -24.99
N LEU A 231 -1.30 -4.56 -23.79
CA LEU A 231 -0.10 -4.97 -23.05
C LEU A 231 0.76 -5.82 -23.99
N SER A 232 1.55 -5.16 -24.83
CA SER A 232 2.44 -5.75 -25.83
C SER A 232 3.72 -6.08 -25.09
N LEU A 233 3.56 -6.95 -24.10
CA LEU A 233 4.66 -7.61 -23.45
C LEU A 233 5.27 -8.50 -24.53
N SER A 234 6.48 -8.16 -24.94
CA SER A 234 7.27 -8.97 -25.87
C SER A 234 7.22 -10.42 -25.41
N LEU A 235 6.76 -11.30 -26.30
CA LEU A 235 6.40 -12.68 -26.04
C LEU A 235 7.65 -13.50 -25.64
N GLN A 236 8.01 -13.50 -24.37
CA GLN A 236 8.93 -14.49 -23.75
C GLN A 236 8.46 -14.98 -22.37
N PHE A 237 7.25 -14.66 -21.94
CA PHE A 237 6.77 -15.00 -20.60
C PHE A 237 5.92 -16.27 -20.58
N ASN A 238 6.08 -17.07 -19.52
CA ASN A 238 5.10 -18.09 -19.15
C ASN A 238 3.83 -17.37 -18.66
N LEU A 239 2.88 -17.15 -19.56
CA LEU A 239 1.54 -16.65 -19.23
C LEU A 239 0.76 -17.74 -18.49
N LEU A 240 0.59 -17.56 -17.18
CA LEU A 240 -0.31 -18.40 -16.37
C LEU A 240 -1.63 -17.64 -16.21
N LEU A 241 -2.62 -18.03 -17.01
CA LEU A 241 -4.01 -17.59 -16.84
C LEU A 241 -4.55 -18.24 -15.55
N ALA A 242 -4.95 -17.42 -14.58
CA ALA A 242 -5.73 -17.91 -13.45
C ALA A 242 -7.16 -18.15 -13.95
N CYS A 243 -7.58 -19.41 -14.02
CA CYS A 243 -8.97 -19.81 -14.24
C CYS A 243 -9.79 -19.64 -12.96
#